data_AF-A0A425WCQ8-F1
#
_entry.id   AF-A0A425WCQ8-F1
#
_cell.length_a   1.000
_cell.length_b   1.000
_cell.length_c   1.000
_cell.angle_alpha   90.00
_cell.angle_beta   90.00
_cell.angle_gamma   90.00
#
_symmetry.space_group_name_H-M   'P 1'
#
loop_
_entity.id
_entity.type
_entity.pdbx_description
1 polymer ?
#
loop_
_entity_poly.entity_id
_entity_poly.type
_entity_poly.pdbx_seq_one_letter_code
_entity_poly.pdbx_strand_id
1 'polypeptide(L)'
;MFLRLASWHDRNFDYVFDGIVYAVFCGLGFAVAENISYVFTFGPGAAVVRAFTAIPGHCVFAVFMGSFYGRTKLAQVQQRHIPRLWNGLLSLAVPIFCHGVYDTLAGIEGADAVFFVFLLALVLIASATTKHVSRRAERISIWY
;
A
#
# COMPACT_ATOMS: atom_id res chain seq x y z
N MET A 1 7.97 3.27 -7.42
CA MET A 1 8.40 3.81 -8.74
C MET A 1 7.39 3.47 -9.85
N PHE A 2 7.05 2.19 -10.06
CA PHE A 2 6.07 1.75 -11.06
C PHE A 2 4.70 2.45 -10.96
N LEU A 3 4.12 2.52 -9.75
CA LEU A 3 2.87 3.24 -9.49
C LEU A 3 2.86 4.65 -10.10
N ARG A 4 3.92 5.43 -9.85
CA ARG A 4 4.02 6.79 -10.37
C ARG A 4 4.08 6.83 -11.88
N LEU A 5 4.81 5.92 -12.52
CA LEU A 5 4.89 5.86 -13.98
C LEU A 5 3.53 5.50 -14.60
N ALA A 6 2.82 4.54 -14.01
CA ALA A 6 1.54 4.06 -14.52
C ALA A 6 0.38 5.05 -14.31
N SER A 7 0.29 5.73 -13.17
CA SER A 7 -0.92 6.49 -12.81
C SER A 7 -0.76 8.00 -12.72
N TRP A 8 0.46 8.56 -12.58
CA TRP A 8 0.62 9.97 -12.18
C TRP A 8 -0.04 10.97 -13.16
N HIS A 9 0.02 10.68 -14.45
CA HIS A 9 -0.57 11.50 -15.52
C HIS A 9 -1.90 10.95 -16.05
N ASP A 10 -2.46 9.92 -15.41
CA ASP A 10 -3.77 9.40 -15.78
C ASP A 10 -4.85 10.47 -15.50
N ARG A 11 -5.75 10.67 -16.47
CA ARG A 11 -6.86 11.63 -16.38
C ARG A 11 -7.91 11.21 -15.36
N ASN A 12 -8.07 9.91 -15.11
CA ASN A 12 -8.97 9.32 -14.13
C ASN A 12 -8.39 9.33 -12.71
N PHE A 13 -7.17 9.84 -12.51
CA PHE A 13 -6.64 10.07 -11.17
C PHE A 13 -6.96 11.50 -10.73
N ASP A 14 -8.23 11.72 -10.40
CA ASP A 14 -8.81 13.01 -10.05
C ASP A 14 -9.37 13.09 -8.62
N TYR A 15 -9.20 12.04 -7.81
CA TYR A 15 -9.45 12.01 -6.36
C TYR A 15 -8.27 11.38 -5.59
N VAL A 16 -8.12 11.75 -4.31
CA VAL A 16 -7.13 11.12 -3.42
C VAL A 16 -7.39 9.60 -3.29
N PHE A 17 -8.66 9.19 -3.32
CA PHE A 17 -9.05 7.79 -3.27
C PHE A 17 -8.51 6.97 -4.44
N ASP A 18 -8.40 7.54 -5.65
CA ASP A 18 -7.86 6.82 -6.81
C ASP A 18 -6.39 6.45 -6.58
N GLY A 19 -5.67 7.24 -5.79
CA GLY A 19 -4.32 6.90 -5.34
C GLY A 19 -4.28 5.54 -4.63
N ILE A 20 -5.29 5.22 -3.80
CA ILE A 20 -5.46 3.90 -3.17
C ILE A 20 -5.74 2.84 -4.24
N VAL A 21 -6.67 3.11 -5.16
CA VAL A 21 -7.05 2.16 -6.21
C VAL A 21 -5.84 1.77 -7.07
N TYR A 22 -5.12 2.75 -7.62
CA TYR A 22 -3.92 2.49 -8.43
C TYR A 22 -2.82 1.79 -7.64
N ALA A 23 -2.60 2.19 -6.38
CA ALA A 23 -1.61 1.55 -5.53
C ALA A 23 -1.96 0.09 -5.27
N VAL A 24 -3.22 -0.24 -4.98
CA VAL A 24 -3.68 -1.62 -4.74
C VAL A 24 -3.50 -2.47 -5.98
N PHE A 25 -3.88 -1.99 -7.17
CA PHE A 25 -3.64 -2.73 -8.42
C PHE A 25 -2.15 -3.02 -8.65
N CYS A 26 -1.29 -2.01 -8.47
CA CYS A 26 0.16 -2.19 -8.61
C CYS A 26 0.72 -3.14 -7.53
N GLY A 27 0.26 -3.01 -6.29
CA GLY A 27 0.70 -3.79 -5.14
C GLY A 27 0.31 -5.25 -5.25
N LEU A 28 -0.89 -5.56 -5.73
CA LEU A 28 -1.32 -6.93 -6.00
C LEU A 28 -0.53 -7.57 -7.15
N GLY A 29 -0.21 -6.82 -8.21
CA GLY A 29 0.68 -7.29 -9.26
C GLY A 29 2.08 -7.64 -8.73
N PHE A 30 2.62 -6.80 -7.84
CA PHE A 30 3.89 -7.08 -7.15
C PHE A 30 3.79 -8.31 -6.24
N ALA A 31 2.71 -8.42 -5.46
CA ALA A 31 2.45 -9.56 -4.57
C ALA A 31 2.44 -10.89 -5.33
N VAL A 32 1.82 -10.93 -6.51
CA VAL A 32 1.80 -12.12 -7.37
C VAL A 32 3.22 -12.49 -7.80
N ALA A 33 3.99 -11.53 -8.31
CA ALA A 33 5.36 -11.78 -8.74
C ALA A 33 6.25 -12.29 -7.58
N GLU A 34 6.10 -11.70 -6.41
CA GLU A 34 6.87 -12.08 -5.22
C GLU A 34 6.48 -13.47 -4.69
N ASN A 35 5.19 -13.80 -4.66
CA ASN A 35 4.73 -15.12 -4.24
C ASN A 35 5.19 -16.21 -5.22
N ILE A 36 5.18 -15.95 -6.53
CA ILE A 36 5.73 -16.87 -7.54
C ILE A 36 7.23 -17.09 -7.31
N SER A 37 8.00 -16.01 -7.13
CA SER A 37 9.45 -16.10 -6.85
C SER A 37 9.74 -16.91 -5.57
N TYR A 38 8.91 -16.75 -4.54
CA TYR A 38 9.05 -17.47 -3.28
C TYR A 38 8.76 -18.96 -3.43
N VAL A 39 7.73 -19.35 -4.21
CA VAL A 39 7.46 -20.76 -4.54
C VAL A 39 8.68 -21.40 -5.20
N PHE A 40 9.30 -20.71 -6.16
CA PHE A 40 10.49 -21.21 -6.84
C PHE A 40 11.71 -21.36 -5.92
N THR A 41 11.77 -20.59 -4.83
CA THR A 41 12.91 -20.58 -3.90
C THR A 41 12.75 -21.56 -2.74
N PHE A 42 11.55 -21.64 -2.14
CA PHE A 42 11.28 -22.38 -0.89
C PHE A 42 10.32 -23.56 -1.07
N GLY A 43 9.82 -23.77 -2.30
CA GLY A 43 8.87 -24.83 -2.61
C GLY A 43 7.40 -24.47 -2.32
N PRO A 44 6.46 -25.27 -2.82
CA PRO A 44 5.03 -24.96 -2.76
C PRO A 44 4.43 -25.01 -1.35
N GLY A 45 5.01 -25.78 -0.42
CA GLY A 45 4.46 -25.96 0.94
C GLY A 45 4.44 -24.67 1.77
N ALA A 46 5.57 -23.95 1.83
CA ALA A 46 5.67 -22.67 2.53
C ALA A 46 4.88 -21.55 1.81
N ALA A 47 4.66 -21.69 0.51
CA ALA A 47 4.00 -20.68 -0.30
C ALA A 47 2.49 -20.59 -0.06
N VAL A 48 1.81 -21.67 0.36
CA VAL A 48 0.36 -21.64 0.60
C VAL A 48 0.04 -20.70 1.76
N VAL A 49 0.74 -20.86 2.89
CA VAL A 49 0.54 -19.98 4.07
C VAL A 49 0.88 -18.55 3.70
N ARG A 50 1.99 -18.34 2.98
CA ARG A 50 2.41 -17.01 2.51
C ARG A 50 1.41 -16.38 1.55
N ALA A 51 0.75 -17.14 0.68
CA ALA A 51 -0.27 -16.60 -0.21
C ALA A 51 -1.45 -16.00 0.58
N PHE A 52 -1.88 -16.64 1.67
CA PHE A 52 -2.98 -16.15 2.50
C PHE A 52 -2.60 -14.98 3.41
N THR A 53 -1.32 -14.82 3.76
CA THR A 53 -0.86 -13.75 4.66
C THR A 53 -0.25 -12.57 3.91
N ALA A 54 0.57 -12.83 2.90
CA ALA A 54 1.27 -11.82 2.12
C ALA A 54 0.34 -11.07 1.18
N ILE A 55 -0.61 -11.73 0.50
CA ILE A 55 -1.52 -11.04 -0.44
C ILE A 55 -2.37 -9.97 0.30
N PRO A 56 -3.04 -10.27 1.43
CA PRO A 56 -3.69 -9.25 2.24
C PRO A 56 -2.71 -8.20 2.77
N GLY A 57 -1.50 -8.60 3.19
CA GLY A 57 -0.44 -7.69 3.61
C GLY A 57 -0.09 -6.64 2.54
N HIS A 58 0.22 -7.07 1.32
CA HIS A 58 0.51 -6.18 0.18
C HIS A 58 -0.66 -5.26 -0.15
N CYS A 59 -1.90 -5.76 -0.07
CA CYS A 59 -3.09 -4.94 -0.25
C CYS A 59 -3.14 -3.82 0.81
N VAL A 60 -2.91 -4.14 2.08
CA VAL A 60 -2.87 -3.15 3.17
C VAL A 60 -1.73 -2.15 2.99
N PHE A 61 -0.52 -2.60 2.66
CA PHE A 61 0.62 -1.72 2.41
C PHE A 61 0.34 -0.78 1.24
N ALA A 62 -0.32 -1.29 0.19
CA ALA A 62 -0.75 -0.50 -0.95
C ALA A 62 -1.83 0.54 -0.58
N VAL A 63 -2.75 0.24 0.34
CA VAL A 63 -3.71 1.23 0.87
C VAL A 63 -2.98 2.39 1.54
N PHE A 64 -1.98 2.13 2.39
CA PHE A 64 -1.21 3.19 3.02
C PHE A 64 -0.40 3.99 2.00
N MET A 65 0.32 3.30 1.12
CA MET A 65 1.07 3.92 0.02
C MET A 65 0.16 4.84 -0.80
N GLY A 66 -0.98 4.34 -1.26
CA GLY A 66 -1.93 5.06 -2.09
C GLY A 66 -2.59 6.25 -1.38
N SER A 67 -2.87 6.11 -0.08
CA SER A 67 -3.45 7.19 0.75
C SER A 67 -2.53 8.41 0.85
N PHE A 68 -1.22 8.18 1.01
CA PHE A 68 -0.24 9.26 1.03
C PHE A 68 0.09 9.75 -0.38
N TYR A 69 0.22 8.83 -1.34
CA TYR A 69 0.50 9.14 -2.74
C TYR A 69 -0.58 10.04 -3.38
N GLY A 70 -1.86 9.77 -3.13
CA GLY A 70 -2.97 10.64 -3.52
C GLY A 70 -2.85 12.04 -2.91
N ARG A 71 -2.47 12.14 -1.63
CA ARG A 71 -2.25 13.42 -0.95
C ARG A 71 -1.03 14.17 -1.46
N THR A 72 0.02 13.46 -1.90
CA THR A 72 1.16 14.06 -2.58
C THR A 72 0.74 14.76 -3.86
N LYS A 73 -0.11 14.10 -4.66
CA LYS A 73 -0.66 14.67 -5.90
C LYS A 73 -1.57 15.86 -5.60
N LEU A 74 -2.46 15.75 -4.61
CA LEU A 74 -3.31 16.86 -4.15
C LEU A 74 -2.46 18.08 -3.72
N ALA A 75 -1.46 17.86 -2.88
CA ALA A 75 -0.57 18.92 -2.41
C ALA A 75 0.23 19.56 -3.56
N GLN A 76 0.59 18.78 -4.59
CA GLN A 76 1.21 19.32 -5.80
C GLN A 76 0.26 20.27 -6.55
N VAL A 77 -1.00 19.88 -6.75
CA VAL A 77 -2.00 20.74 -7.41
C VAL A 77 -2.25 22.02 -6.60
N GLN A 78 -2.31 21.91 -5.27
CA GLN A 78 -2.48 23.04 -4.36
C GLN A 78 -1.21 23.89 -4.18
N GLN A 79 -0.10 23.58 -4.86
CA GLN A 79 1.20 24.26 -4.72
C GLN A 79 1.75 24.27 -3.28
N ARG A 80 1.43 23.24 -2.49
CA ARG A 80 1.86 23.10 -1.09
C ARG A 80 3.13 22.24 -0.99
N HIS A 81 4.29 22.89 -0.96
CA HIS A 81 5.59 22.22 -0.97
C HIS A 81 5.83 21.28 0.22
N ILE A 82 5.61 21.75 1.45
CA ILE A 82 5.89 20.97 2.66
C ILE A 82 5.00 19.72 2.74
N PRO A 83 3.66 19.81 2.59
CA PRO A 83 2.79 18.62 2.55
C PRO A 83 3.11 17.68 1.39
N ARG A 84 3.50 18.19 0.21
CA ARG A 84 3.88 17.35 -0.92
C ARG A 84 5.10 16.51 -0.59
N LEU A 85 6.14 17.11 0.01
CA LEU A 85 7.35 16.41 0.41
C LEU A 85 7.04 15.32 1.44
N TRP A 86 6.36 15.69 2.54
CA TRP A 86 6.08 14.75 3.63
C TRP A 86 5.16 13.61 3.20
N ASN A 87 4.08 13.89 2.47
CA ASN A 87 3.22 12.81 1.95
C ASN A 87 3.99 11.92 0.96
N GLY A 88 4.86 12.51 0.13
CA GLY A 88 5.71 11.73 -0.77
C GLY A 88 6.64 10.77 -0.01
N LEU A 89 7.30 11.25 1.03
CA LEU A 89 8.14 10.43 1.90
C LEU A 89 7.34 9.36 2.65
N LEU A 90 6.22 9.73 3.26
CA LEU A 90 5.35 8.80 4.00
C LEU A 90 4.75 7.72 3.10
N SER A 91 4.47 8.04 1.83
CA SER A 91 4.00 7.06 0.84
C SER A 91 5.00 5.93 0.58
N LEU A 92 6.27 6.12 0.93
CA LEU A 92 7.31 5.10 0.84
C LEU A 92 7.67 4.54 2.22
N ALA A 93 7.91 5.42 3.19
CA ALA A 93 8.41 5.04 4.51
C ALA A 93 7.43 4.14 5.27
N VAL A 94 6.13 4.46 5.26
CA VAL A 94 5.10 3.68 5.97
C VAL A 94 4.97 2.26 5.42
N PRO A 95 4.73 2.03 4.11
CA PRO A 95 4.62 0.67 3.59
C PRO A 95 5.93 -0.12 3.70
N ILE A 96 7.10 0.51 3.50
CA ILE A 96 8.40 -0.16 3.67
C ILE A 96 8.57 -0.63 5.12
N PHE A 97 8.26 0.24 6.09
CA PHE A 97 8.34 -0.11 7.50
C PHE A 97 7.39 -1.25 7.86
N CYS A 98 6.11 -1.15 7.46
CA CYS A 98 5.12 -2.20 7.74
C CYS A 98 5.51 -3.54 7.09
N HIS A 99 6.06 -3.52 5.88
CA HIS A 99 6.56 -4.72 5.20
C HIS A 99 7.76 -5.33 5.92
N GLY A 100 8.73 -4.51 6.34
CA GLY A 100 9.88 -4.98 7.10
C GLY A 100 9.48 -5.62 8.44
N VAL A 101 8.50 -5.04 9.14
CA VAL A 101 7.93 -5.63 10.36
C VAL A 101 7.22 -6.95 10.04
N TYR A 102 6.46 -7.01 8.95
CA TYR A 102 5.82 -8.24 8.50
C TYR A 102 6.83 -9.36 8.25
N ASP A 103 7.88 -9.11 7.46
CA ASP A 103 8.90 -10.11 7.15
C ASP A 103 9.66 -10.56 8.39
N THR A 104 9.96 -9.61 9.28
CA THR A 104 10.64 -9.90 10.55
C THR A 104 9.78 -10.79 11.44
N LEU A 105 8.50 -10.46 11.63
CA LEU A 105 7.59 -11.26 12.46
C LEU A 105 7.31 -12.64 11.84
N ALA A 106 7.22 -12.74 10.51
CA ALA A 106 7.05 -14.01 9.82
C ALA A 106 8.27 -14.94 9.92
N GLY A 107 9.46 -14.39 10.18
CA GLY A 107 10.70 -15.16 10.31
C GLY A 107 11.06 -15.56 11.74
N ILE A 108 10.38 -15.04 12.77
CA ILE A 108 10.67 -15.36 14.18
C ILE A 108 9.86 -16.59 14.60
N GLU A 109 10.56 -17.66 14.96
CA GLU A 109 9.92 -18.86 15.54
C GLU A 109 9.16 -18.50 16.84
N GLY A 110 7.90 -18.92 16.93
CA GLY A 110 7.04 -18.69 18.10
C GLY A 110 6.35 -17.32 18.15
N ALA A 111 6.54 -16.45 17.14
CA ALA A 111 5.87 -15.15 17.06
C ALA A 111 4.48 -15.17 16.39
N ASP A 112 3.92 -16.35 16.08
CA ASP A 112 2.70 -16.51 15.29
C ASP A 112 1.52 -15.67 15.81
N ALA A 113 1.28 -15.70 17.12
CA ALA A 113 0.20 -14.93 17.74
C ALA A 113 0.39 -13.41 17.54
N VAL A 114 1.62 -12.91 17.71
CA VAL A 114 1.96 -11.50 17.51
C VAL A 114 1.81 -11.13 16.04
N PHE A 115 2.26 -12.01 15.13
CA PHE A 115 2.13 -11.84 13.69
C PHE A 115 0.66 -11.71 13.25
N PHE A 116 -0.22 -12.60 13.70
CA PHE A 116 -1.64 -12.53 13.34
C PHE A 116 -2.36 -11.33 13.97
N VAL A 117 -2.02 -10.94 15.21
CA VAL A 117 -2.55 -9.71 15.82
C VAL A 117 -2.09 -8.47 15.04
N PHE A 118 -0.82 -8.43 14.63
CA PHE A 118 -0.28 -7.37 13.80
C PHE A 118 -1.00 -7.28 12.45
N LEU A 119 -1.19 -8.41 11.76
CA LEU A 119 -1.94 -8.46 10.50
C LEU A 119 -3.39 -7.98 10.66
N LEU A 120 -4.09 -8.45 11.71
CA LEU A 120 -5.45 -8.01 11.98
C LEU A 120 -5.51 -6.50 12.23
N ALA A 121 -4.61 -5.97 13.05
CA ALA A 121 -4.53 -4.53 13.31
C ALA A 121 -4.30 -3.74 12.02
N LEU A 122 -3.36 -4.19 11.17
CA LEU A 122 -3.11 -3.57 9.86
C LEU A 122 -4.35 -3.57 8.98
N VAL A 123 -5.07 -4.70 8.86
CA VAL A 123 -6.30 -4.80 8.07
C VAL A 123 -7.38 -3.84 8.58
N LEU A 124 -7.57 -3.75 9.90
CA LEU A 124 -8.55 -2.83 10.51
C LEU A 124 -8.18 -1.36 10.24
N ILE A 125 -6.90 -1.00 10.43
CA ILE A 125 -6.41 0.36 10.20
C ILE A 125 -6.50 0.73 8.71
N ALA A 126 -6.16 -0.19 7.81
CA ALA A 126 -6.30 0.01 6.37
C ALA A 126 -7.77 0.18 5.98
N SER A 127 -8.66 -0.65 6.51
CA SER A 127 -10.10 -0.54 6.26
C SER A 127 -10.67 0.80 6.74
N ALA A 128 -10.27 1.24 7.94
CA ALA A 128 -10.63 2.55 8.47
C ALA A 128 -10.07 3.69 7.61
N THR A 129 -8.83 3.56 7.15
CA THR A 129 -8.16 4.54 6.28
C THR A 129 -8.86 4.66 4.94
N THR A 130 -9.14 3.54 4.26
CA THR A 130 -9.90 3.49 3.00
C THR A 130 -11.26 4.15 3.15
N LYS A 131 -12.00 3.82 4.23
CA LYS A 131 -13.29 4.42 4.53
C LYS A 131 -13.19 5.92 4.77
N HIS A 132 -12.18 6.37 5.51
CA HIS A 132 -11.93 7.78 5.80
C HIS A 132 -11.59 8.57 4.55
N VAL A 133 -10.68 8.07 3.72
CA VAL A 133 -10.27 8.69 2.45
C VAL A 133 -11.43 8.75 1.47
N SER A 134 -12.18 7.65 1.32
CA SER A 134 -13.36 7.57 0.45
C SER A 134 -14.41 8.61 0.83
N ARG A 135 -14.69 8.79 2.13
CA ARG A 135 -15.72 9.72 2.62
C ARG A 135 -15.36 11.20 2.44
N ARG A 136 -14.08 11.56 2.43
CA ARG A 136 -13.68 12.96 2.29
C ARG A 136 -13.83 13.49 0.86
N ALA A 137 -13.95 12.59 -0.14
CA ALA A 137 -14.09 12.95 -1.55
C ALA A 137 -13.11 14.07 -1.99
N GLU A 138 -11.86 14.01 -1.51
CA GLU A 138 -10.84 15.03 -1.75
C GLU A 138 -10.46 15.03 -3.25
N ARG A 139 -11.00 16.01 -3.98
CA ARG A 139 -10.80 16.13 -5.43
C ARG A 139 -9.44 16.75 -5.76
N ILE A 140 -8.79 16.21 -6.79
CA ILE A 140 -7.54 16.64 -7.41
C ILE A 140 -7.91 17.25 -8.77
N SER A 141 -8.31 18.52 -8.79
CA SER A 141 -8.66 19.21 -10.05
C SER A 141 -7.39 19.67 -10.78
N ILE A 142 -6.99 18.95 -11.81
CA ILE A 142 -5.90 19.34 -12.74
C ILE A 142 -6.45 19.84 -14.08
N TRP A 143 -7.77 19.74 -14.27
CA TRP A 143 -8.46 19.93 -15.55
C TRP A 143 -9.69 20.82 -15.40
N TYR A 144 -9.51 22.06 -14.92
CA TYR A 144 -10.43 23.19 -15.07
C TYR A 144 -9.64 24.49 -14.99
#